data_AF-A0AAN9FVR8-F1
#
_entry.id   AF-A0AAN9FVR8-F1
#
_cell.length_a   1.000
_cell.length_b   1.000
_cell.length_c   1.000
_cell.angle_alpha   90.00
_cell.angle_beta   90.00
_cell.angle_gamma   90.00
#
_symmetry.space_group_name_H-M   'P 1'
#
loop_
_entity.id
_entity.type
_entity.pdbx_description
1 polymer ?
#
loop_
_entity_poly.entity_id
_entity_poly.type
_entity_poly.pdbx_seq_one_letter_code
_entity_poly.pdbx_strand_id
1 'polypeptide(L)'
;MSVVLDRNWDLRVSAPLRVDTIEGGGEEGGRITGANGVEQELPEFDPGAPPPFKLADIRAAIPKHCWVKDPWKSMSYVLRDVIVVLGLAAAAAYFNNWLVWPLYWAAQGTMFWGLFVLGYDCGHESFSNNPKLNSVVGHLLHSSILVPYHGWRISHRTLHQNHGHVENDESWHPLSEKIYKSLDLATHILGFTIPFPMLAYPFYLWSRSPGKSGSHFHPDSDLFVPNERKDVITSTICWTAMAALLVGLGFVMGPIQLLKLYVIPYWIFVMWLDLVTYLHQHGHEDKLPWYRGQEWSYLRGGLTTLDRDYGWINNIHHDIRTHVIHHLFPQIPHYHLIEAVSSTLLYSS
;
A
#
# COMPACT_ATOMS: atom_id res chain seq x y z
N MET A 1 -13.39 -14.52 48.71
CA MET A 1 -14.20 -14.70 47.49
C MET A 1 -14.38 -13.33 46.86
N SER A 2 -14.28 -13.24 45.53
CA SER A 2 -14.16 -12.03 44.70
C SER A 2 -12.74 -11.49 44.52
N VAL A 3 -12.12 -11.89 43.41
CA VAL A 3 -10.99 -11.21 42.77
C VAL A 3 -11.61 -10.30 41.71
N VAL A 4 -11.47 -8.98 41.87
CA VAL A 4 -11.79 -8.02 40.80
C VAL A 4 -10.48 -7.79 40.04
N LEU A 5 -10.39 -8.34 38.84
CA LEU A 5 -9.33 -8.04 37.88
C LEU A 5 -9.68 -6.72 37.22
N ASP A 6 -9.03 -5.64 37.65
CA ASP A 6 -9.08 -4.36 36.97
C ASP A 6 -8.31 -4.49 35.64
N ARG A 7 -9.05 -4.64 34.54
CA ARG A 7 -8.48 -4.62 33.18
C ARG A 7 -8.26 -3.16 32.79
N ASN A 8 -7.08 -2.64 33.13
CA ASN A 8 -6.64 -1.36 32.63
C ASN A 8 -6.30 -1.49 31.13
N TRP A 9 -7.17 -1.00 30.25
CA TRP A 9 -6.98 -0.93 28.79
C TRP A 9 -6.23 0.34 28.38
N ASP A 10 -5.20 0.72 29.13
CA ASP A 10 -4.31 1.79 28.71
C ASP A 10 -3.33 1.24 27.66
N LEU A 11 -3.79 1.25 26.41
CA LEU A 11 -2.93 1.19 25.22
C LEU A 11 -1.96 2.38 25.27
N ARG A 12 -0.80 2.19 25.89
CA ARG A 12 0.37 3.07 25.76
C ARG A 12 1.02 2.89 24.38
N VAL A 13 0.24 3.14 23.32
CA VAL A 13 0.75 3.25 21.95
C VAL A 13 0.20 4.52 21.34
N SER A 14 0.61 5.65 21.90
CA SER A 14 0.66 6.91 21.18
C SER A 14 2.13 7.17 20.91
N ALA A 15 2.57 6.90 19.67
CA ALA A 15 3.70 7.65 19.15
C ALA A 15 3.35 9.14 19.29
N PRO A 16 4.25 10.01 19.77
CA PRO A 16 3.89 11.40 20.01
C PRO A 16 3.48 12.07 18.70
N LEU A 17 2.17 12.24 18.52
CA LEU A 17 1.52 13.16 17.60
C LEU A 17 1.74 14.58 18.12
N ARG A 18 2.96 15.10 17.94
CA ARG A 18 3.35 16.52 17.94
C ARG A 18 4.87 16.58 18.04
N VAL A 19 5.53 16.86 16.92
CA VAL A 19 6.64 17.82 16.99
C VAL A 19 5.96 19.17 17.11
N ASP A 20 6.33 19.94 18.13
CA ASP A 20 5.84 21.30 18.32
C ASP A 20 5.95 22.05 16.99
N THR A 21 4.87 22.69 16.57
CA THR A 21 4.88 23.65 15.47
C THR A 21 5.89 24.74 15.81
N ILE A 22 7.08 24.68 15.22
CA ILE A 22 7.98 25.81 15.14
C ILE A 22 7.33 26.77 14.14
N GLU A 23 6.47 27.66 14.64
CA GLU A 23 6.14 28.88 13.92
C GLU A 23 7.44 29.69 13.80
N GLY A 24 8.05 29.63 12.63
CA GLY A 24 9.24 30.41 12.31
C GLY A 24 9.93 29.86 11.09
N GLY A 25 9.63 30.42 9.92
CA GLY A 25 10.48 30.22 8.74
C GLY A 25 11.88 30.72 9.04
N GLY A 26 12.85 29.82 8.95
CA GLY A 26 14.27 30.13 9.13
C GLY A 26 15.06 28.85 9.36
N GLU A 27 16.14 28.70 8.62
CA GLU A 27 17.20 27.70 8.81
C GLU A 27 17.56 27.58 10.31
N GLU A 28 17.41 26.42 10.96
CA GLU A 28 18.14 26.15 12.21
C GLU A 28 18.12 24.65 12.57
N GLY A 29 19.31 24.06 12.70
CA GLY A 29 19.52 22.70 13.18
C GLY A 29 19.22 22.57 14.67
N GLY A 30 18.57 21.46 15.05
CA GLY A 30 18.17 21.18 16.44
C GLY A 30 19.36 21.01 17.38
N ARG A 31 19.36 21.73 18.51
CA ARG A 31 20.38 21.68 19.57
C ARG A 31 19.96 20.78 20.73
N ILE A 32 20.84 19.87 21.16
CA ILE A 32 20.70 19.13 22.43
C ILE A 32 21.93 19.46 23.31
N THR A 33 21.70 19.91 24.53
CA THR A 33 22.76 20.21 25.51
C THR A 33 23.20 18.93 26.23
N GLY A 34 24.43 18.48 25.98
CA GLY A 34 25.05 17.36 26.70
C GLY A 34 25.49 17.76 28.11
N ALA A 35 25.53 16.78 29.03
CA ALA A 35 25.83 16.95 30.46
C ALA A 35 27.22 17.54 30.81
N ASN A 36 28.04 17.87 29.82
CA ASN A 36 29.36 18.50 29.96
C ASN A 36 29.46 19.90 29.32
N GLY A 37 28.35 20.52 28.91
CA GLY A 37 28.35 21.88 28.37
C GLY A 37 29.01 22.03 26.99
N VAL A 38 29.25 20.93 26.28
CA VAL A 38 29.68 20.93 24.88
C VAL A 38 28.42 20.87 24.02
N GLU A 39 28.15 21.94 23.27
CA GLU A 39 27.16 21.94 22.20
C GLU A 39 27.63 20.97 21.10
N GLN A 40 26.92 19.85 20.95
CA GLN A 40 27.07 18.97 19.80
C GLN A 40 25.96 19.33 18.82
N GLU A 41 26.32 19.98 17.72
CA GLU A 41 25.42 20.07 16.58
C GLU A 41 25.12 18.64 16.11
N LEU A 42 23.84 18.27 16.08
CA LEU A 42 23.43 17.06 15.39
C LEU A 42 23.86 17.24 13.93
N PRO A 43 24.62 16.31 13.35
CA PRO A 43 25.01 16.42 11.95
C PRO A 43 23.74 16.61 11.10
N GLU A 44 23.75 17.64 10.27
CA GLU A 44 22.68 17.89 9.30
C GLU A 44 22.46 16.62 8.47
N PHE A 45 21.20 16.20 8.32
CA PHE A 45 20.87 15.00 7.57
C PHE A 45 21.26 15.19 6.10
N ASP A 46 22.27 14.44 5.64
CA ASP A 46 22.68 14.42 4.25
C ASP A 46 21.94 13.30 3.49
N PRO A 47 20.91 13.60 2.69
CA PRO A 47 20.19 12.60 1.90
C PRO A 47 21.08 11.94 0.82
N GLY A 48 22.22 12.57 0.48
CA GLY A 48 23.22 12.06 -0.44
C GLY A 48 24.15 11.01 0.18
N ALA A 49 24.26 10.95 1.51
CA ALA A 49 25.09 9.97 2.19
C ALA A 49 24.36 8.62 2.40
N PRO A 50 25.07 7.48 2.38
CA PRO A 50 24.49 6.22 2.82
C PRO A 50 24.20 6.24 4.32
N PRO A 51 23.15 5.56 4.79
CA PRO A 51 22.85 5.48 6.23
C PRO A 51 24.00 4.81 7.01
N PRO A 52 24.21 5.17 8.29
CA PRO A 52 25.30 4.64 9.12
C PRO A 52 25.05 3.18 9.59
N PHE A 53 24.04 2.51 9.05
CA PHE A 53 23.63 1.15 9.39
C PHE A 53 23.32 0.36 8.11
N LYS A 54 23.30 -0.97 8.23
CA LYS A 54 23.00 -1.89 7.14
C LYS A 54 21.61 -2.47 7.30
N LEU A 55 21.06 -3.00 6.21
CA LEU A 55 19.78 -3.74 6.22
C LEU A 55 19.78 -4.90 7.25
N ALA A 56 20.94 -5.53 7.44
CA ALA A 56 21.11 -6.62 8.40
C ALA A 56 20.93 -6.16 9.86
N ASP A 57 21.28 -4.91 10.19
CA ASP A 57 21.14 -4.36 11.53
C ASP A 57 19.64 -4.17 11.86
N ILE A 58 18.89 -3.60 10.91
CA ILE A 58 17.42 -3.46 11.03
C ILE A 58 16.76 -4.85 11.17
N ARG A 59 17.17 -5.81 10.32
CA ARG A 59 16.66 -7.18 10.37
C ARG A 59 16.91 -7.85 11.72
N ALA A 60 18.08 -7.60 12.33
CA ALA A 60 18.46 -8.19 13.61
C ALA A 60 17.67 -7.60 14.80
N ALA A 61 17.22 -6.35 14.68
CA ALA A 61 16.38 -5.70 15.69
C ALA A 61 14.95 -6.25 15.73
N ILE A 62 14.44 -6.75 14.59
CA ILE A 62 13.07 -7.28 14.49
C ILE A 62 12.93 -8.62 15.23
N PRO A 63 11.99 -8.76 16.18
CA PRO A 63 11.76 -10.01 16.91
C PRO A 63 11.51 -11.21 15.98
N LYS A 64 12.07 -12.38 16.35
CA LYS A 64 12.01 -13.59 15.52
C LYS A 64 10.57 -14.04 15.21
N HIS A 65 9.62 -13.83 16.13
CA HIS A 65 8.24 -14.24 15.93
C HIS A 65 7.50 -13.34 14.92
N CYS A 66 7.94 -12.10 14.68
CA CYS A 66 7.35 -11.24 13.65
C CYS A 66 7.49 -11.83 12.24
N TRP A 67 8.46 -12.74 12.04
CA TRP A 67 8.68 -13.44 10.77
C TRP A 67 7.82 -14.70 10.60
N VAL A 68 7.06 -15.09 11.65
CA VAL A 68 6.26 -16.31 11.65
C VAL A 68 4.90 -16.03 11.02
N LYS A 69 4.64 -16.73 9.91
CA LYS A 69 3.39 -16.64 9.16
C LYS A 69 2.42 -17.70 9.69
N ASP A 70 1.23 -17.27 10.07
CA ASP A 70 0.16 -18.12 10.57
C ASP A 70 -1.02 -18.07 9.58
N PRO A 71 -1.17 -19.10 8.73
CA PRO A 71 -2.24 -19.13 7.74
C PRO A 71 -3.64 -19.07 8.36
N TRP A 72 -3.85 -19.56 9.58
CA TRP A 72 -5.15 -19.50 10.24
C TRP A 72 -5.48 -18.08 10.68
N LYS A 73 -4.48 -17.37 11.22
CA LYS A 73 -4.63 -15.96 11.55
C LYS A 73 -4.91 -15.14 10.29
N SER A 74 -4.13 -15.31 9.22
CA SER A 74 -4.35 -14.62 7.94
C SER A 74 -5.74 -14.91 7.35
N MET A 75 -6.18 -16.18 7.35
CA MET A 75 -7.53 -16.55 6.90
C MET A 75 -8.64 -15.98 7.78
N SER A 76 -8.40 -15.76 9.08
CA SER A 76 -9.39 -15.13 9.96
C SER A 76 -9.67 -13.67 9.56
N TYR A 77 -8.65 -12.92 9.11
CA TYR A 77 -8.83 -11.58 8.55
C TYR A 77 -9.61 -11.62 7.24
N VAL A 78 -9.32 -12.58 6.35
CA VAL A 78 -10.10 -12.79 5.12
C VAL A 78 -11.58 -13.06 5.44
N LEU A 79 -11.85 -13.97 6.38
CA LEU A 79 -13.22 -14.30 6.78
C LEU A 79 -13.93 -13.08 7.37
N ARG A 80 -13.27 -12.35 8.27
CA ARG A 80 -13.79 -11.11 8.87
C ARG A 80 -14.17 -10.11 7.78
N ASP A 81 -13.25 -9.81 6.86
CA ASP A 81 -13.44 -8.78 5.86
C ASP A 81 -14.53 -9.17 4.85
N VAL A 82 -14.57 -10.43 4.42
CA VAL A 82 -15.63 -10.94 3.53
C VAL A 82 -17.00 -10.88 4.20
N ILE A 83 -17.11 -11.25 5.48
CA ILE A 83 -18.37 -11.12 6.24
C ILE A 83 -18.83 -9.66 6.29
N VAL A 84 -17.92 -8.73 6.58
CA VAL A 84 -18.25 -7.29 6.61
C VAL A 84 -18.68 -6.80 5.23
N VAL A 85 -17.94 -7.14 4.17
CA VAL A 85 -18.28 -6.78 2.78
C VAL A 85 -19.67 -7.28 2.38
N LEU A 86 -19.98 -8.55 2.63
CA LEU A 86 -21.28 -9.12 2.30
C LEU A 86 -22.39 -8.54 3.18
N GLY A 87 -22.11 -8.31 4.46
CA GLY A 87 -23.05 -7.71 5.40
C GLY A 87 -23.41 -6.26 5.05
N LEU A 88 -22.43 -5.45 4.67
CA LEU A 88 -22.63 -4.08 4.20
C LEU A 88 -23.49 -4.06 2.92
N ALA A 89 -23.17 -4.90 1.95
CA ALA A 89 -23.92 -4.99 0.69
C ALA A 89 -25.37 -5.44 0.93
N ALA A 90 -25.57 -6.46 1.79
CA ALA A 90 -26.90 -6.94 2.15
C ALA A 90 -27.71 -5.86 2.90
N ALA A 91 -27.11 -5.16 3.86
CA ALA A 91 -27.76 -4.08 4.59
C ALA A 91 -28.16 -2.93 3.65
N ALA A 92 -27.25 -2.48 2.78
CA ALA A 92 -27.53 -1.42 1.83
C ALA A 92 -28.65 -1.80 0.84
N ALA A 93 -28.64 -3.04 0.35
CA ALA A 93 -29.69 -3.57 -0.52
C ALA A 93 -31.04 -3.69 0.21
N TYR A 94 -31.04 -4.11 1.48
CA TYR A 94 -32.26 -4.26 2.29
C TYR A 94 -32.90 -2.92 2.62
N PHE A 95 -32.13 -1.95 3.12
CA PHE A 95 -32.66 -0.64 3.49
C PHE A 95 -32.95 0.25 2.29
N ASN A 96 -32.16 0.11 1.21
CA ASN A 96 -32.30 0.81 -0.07
C ASN A 96 -32.72 2.30 0.05
N ASN A 97 -32.02 3.05 0.91
CA ASN A 97 -32.36 4.43 1.23
C ASN A 97 -31.24 5.38 0.77
N TRP A 98 -31.60 6.58 0.28
CA TRP A 98 -30.65 7.60 -0.17
C TRP A 98 -29.61 7.98 0.89
N LEU A 99 -29.95 7.94 2.18
CA LEU A 99 -29.03 8.20 3.29
C LEU A 99 -28.06 7.04 3.52
N VAL A 100 -28.48 5.80 3.23
CA VAL A 100 -27.66 4.60 3.42
C VAL A 100 -26.61 4.48 2.33
N TRP A 101 -26.92 4.92 1.10
CA TRP A 101 -26.03 4.75 -0.05
C TRP A 101 -24.67 5.42 0.11
N PRO A 102 -24.54 6.71 0.48
CA PRO A 102 -23.23 7.34 0.69
C PRO A 102 -22.41 6.69 1.81
N LEU A 103 -23.06 6.32 2.92
CA LEU A 103 -22.40 5.63 4.04
C LEU A 103 -21.90 4.24 3.62
N TYR A 104 -22.73 3.50 2.89
CA TYR A 104 -22.37 2.23 2.30
C TYR A 104 -21.20 2.38 1.33
N TRP A 105 -21.22 3.36 0.42
CA TRP A 105 -20.16 3.55 -0.56
C TRP A 105 -18.80 3.81 0.11
N ALA A 106 -18.76 4.70 1.09
CA ALA A 106 -17.55 4.97 1.85
C ALA A 106 -17.04 3.71 2.58
N ALA A 107 -17.92 3.05 3.36
CA ALA A 107 -17.54 1.87 4.12
C ALA A 107 -17.12 0.69 3.22
N GLN A 108 -17.89 0.42 2.16
CA GLN A 108 -17.66 -0.67 1.23
C GLN A 108 -16.38 -0.46 0.42
N GLY A 109 -16.13 0.76 -0.05
CA GLY A 109 -14.89 1.10 -0.76
C GLY A 109 -13.65 0.97 0.13
N THR A 110 -13.73 1.41 1.38
CA THR A 110 -12.66 1.20 2.37
C THR A 110 -12.45 -0.29 2.68
N MET A 111 -13.50 -1.10 2.72
CA MET A 111 -13.35 -2.56 2.89
C MET A 111 -12.75 -3.25 1.67
N PHE A 112 -13.06 -2.79 0.45
CA PHE A 112 -12.38 -3.26 -0.76
C PHE A 112 -10.89 -2.92 -0.75
N TRP A 113 -10.51 -1.75 -0.20
CA TRP A 113 -9.11 -1.45 0.11
C TRP A 113 -8.51 -2.43 1.13
N GLY A 114 -9.22 -2.79 2.20
CA GLY A 114 -8.79 -3.85 3.12
C GLY A 114 -8.57 -5.21 2.43
N LEU A 115 -9.48 -5.63 1.54
CA LEU A 115 -9.32 -6.85 0.74
C LEU A 115 -8.10 -6.80 -0.18
N PHE A 116 -7.82 -5.62 -0.76
CA PHE A 116 -6.62 -5.41 -1.56
C PHE A 116 -5.36 -5.70 -0.75
N VAL A 117 -5.27 -5.16 0.49
CA VAL A 117 -4.12 -5.36 1.38
C VAL A 117 -3.96 -6.84 1.81
N LEU A 118 -5.04 -7.60 1.95
CA LEU A 118 -4.93 -9.06 2.21
C LEU A 118 -4.42 -9.84 0.98
N GLY A 119 -4.86 -9.48 -0.23
CA GLY A 119 -4.32 -10.07 -1.46
C GLY A 119 -2.88 -9.62 -1.73
N TYR A 120 -2.52 -8.41 -1.30
CA TYR A 120 -1.17 -7.86 -1.30
C TYR A 120 -0.22 -8.69 -0.42
N ASP A 121 -0.65 -9.05 0.78
CA ASP A 121 0.08 -9.98 1.66
C ASP A 121 0.30 -11.36 1.02
N CYS A 122 -0.67 -11.85 0.24
CA CYS A 122 -0.49 -13.06 -0.55
C CYS A 122 0.61 -12.87 -1.60
N GLY A 123 0.65 -11.70 -2.24
CA GLY A 123 1.64 -11.34 -3.25
C GLY A 123 3.07 -11.27 -2.72
N HIS A 124 3.24 -10.80 -1.48
CA HIS A 124 4.51 -10.75 -0.76
C HIS A 124 4.90 -12.06 -0.07
N GLU A 125 4.03 -13.07 -0.17
CA GLU A 125 4.12 -14.32 0.57
C GLU A 125 4.16 -14.12 2.10
N SER A 126 3.73 -12.98 2.62
CA SER A 126 3.61 -12.70 4.05
C SER A 126 2.35 -13.36 4.64
N PHE A 127 1.34 -13.62 3.81
CA PHE A 127 0.10 -14.30 4.20
C PHE A 127 0.32 -15.74 4.73
N SER A 128 1.18 -16.52 4.06
CA SER A 128 1.49 -17.92 4.39
C SER A 128 2.81 -18.37 3.75
N ASN A 129 3.45 -19.39 4.32
CA ASN A 129 4.61 -20.06 3.72
C ASN A 129 4.23 -21.02 2.56
N ASN A 130 2.95 -21.19 2.23
CA ASN A 130 2.49 -22.02 1.11
C ASN A 130 2.15 -21.15 -0.12
N PRO A 131 3.00 -21.16 -1.18
CA PRO A 131 2.76 -20.34 -2.36
C PRO A 131 1.46 -20.65 -3.10
N LYS A 132 0.97 -21.90 -3.04
CA LYS A 132 -0.31 -22.27 -3.65
C LYS A 132 -1.49 -21.66 -2.90
N LEU A 133 -1.44 -21.65 -1.56
CA LEU A 133 -2.45 -20.99 -0.75
C LEU A 133 -2.49 -19.49 -1.06
N ASN A 134 -1.31 -18.85 -1.08
CA ASN A 134 -1.19 -17.44 -1.43
C ASN A 134 -1.73 -17.15 -2.83
N SER A 135 -1.42 -18.00 -3.82
CA SER A 135 -1.95 -17.83 -5.18
C SER A 135 -3.47 -17.96 -5.23
N VAL A 136 -4.05 -18.97 -4.59
CA VAL A 136 -5.52 -19.16 -4.59
C VAL A 136 -6.22 -18.00 -3.89
N VAL A 137 -5.80 -17.67 -2.67
CA VAL A 137 -6.42 -16.59 -1.88
C VAL A 137 -6.21 -15.24 -2.55
N GLY A 138 -4.99 -14.97 -3.05
CA GLY A 138 -4.66 -13.76 -3.77
C GLY A 138 -5.54 -13.54 -5.00
N HIS A 139 -5.74 -14.58 -5.83
CA HIS A 139 -6.67 -14.48 -6.96
C HIS A 139 -8.11 -14.20 -6.53
N LEU A 140 -8.61 -14.89 -5.50
CA LEU A 140 -9.97 -14.68 -5.01
C LEU A 140 -10.17 -13.25 -4.52
N LEU A 141 -9.24 -12.74 -3.71
CA LEU A 141 -9.30 -11.39 -3.16
C LEU A 141 -9.16 -10.33 -4.27
N HIS A 142 -8.07 -10.36 -5.03
CA HIS A 142 -7.76 -9.34 -6.04
C HIS A 142 -8.73 -9.38 -7.22
N SER A 143 -9.09 -10.55 -7.74
CA SER A 143 -10.02 -10.61 -8.87
C SER A 143 -11.41 -10.09 -8.47
N SER A 144 -11.84 -10.32 -7.22
CA SER A 144 -13.14 -9.82 -6.73
C SER A 144 -13.25 -8.29 -6.70
N ILE A 145 -12.12 -7.58 -6.77
CA ILE A 145 -12.02 -6.12 -6.87
C ILE A 145 -11.30 -5.69 -8.15
N LEU A 146 -11.36 -6.50 -9.21
CA LEU A 146 -10.82 -6.22 -10.56
C LEU A 146 -9.32 -5.91 -10.60
N VAL A 147 -8.53 -6.56 -9.75
CA VAL A 147 -7.06 -6.54 -9.80
C VAL A 147 -6.52 -7.86 -10.39
N PRO A 148 -5.68 -7.84 -11.45
CA PRO A 148 -5.07 -9.05 -11.98
C PRO A 148 -3.93 -9.51 -11.05
N TYR A 149 -4.23 -10.43 -10.13
CA TYR A 149 -3.34 -10.82 -9.03
C TYR A 149 -1.85 -10.98 -9.41
N HIS A 150 -1.51 -11.86 -10.36
CA HIS A 150 -0.12 -12.09 -10.75
C HIS A 150 0.48 -10.94 -11.53
N GLY A 151 -0.29 -10.32 -12.44
CA GLY A 151 0.16 -9.16 -13.19
C GLY A 151 0.58 -8.03 -12.24
N TRP A 152 -0.28 -7.73 -11.26
CA TRP A 152 -0.02 -6.76 -10.21
C TRP A 152 1.09 -7.24 -9.24
N ARG A 153 1.07 -8.49 -8.77
CA ARG A 153 2.08 -9.02 -7.83
C ARG A 153 3.49 -8.89 -8.40
N ILE A 154 3.67 -9.21 -9.68
CA ILE A 154 4.99 -9.17 -10.32
C ILE A 154 5.46 -7.73 -10.49
N SER A 155 4.62 -6.82 -11.01
CA SER A 155 4.99 -5.41 -11.14
C SER A 155 5.24 -4.76 -9.78
N HIS A 156 4.46 -5.14 -8.77
CA HIS A 156 4.62 -4.67 -7.41
C HIS A 156 5.91 -5.20 -6.74
N ARG A 157 6.31 -6.45 -7.01
CA ARG A 157 7.64 -6.94 -6.61
C ARG A 157 8.76 -6.10 -7.24
N THR A 158 8.62 -5.74 -8.52
CA THR A 158 9.57 -4.85 -9.20
C THR A 158 9.61 -3.46 -8.57
N LEU A 159 8.46 -2.90 -8.15
CA LEU A 159 8.38 -1.66 -7.38
C LEU A 159 9.20 -1.77 -6.08
N HIS A 160 8.94 -2.78 -5.25
CA HIS A 160 9.69 -2.97 -4.00
C HIS A 160 11.19 -3.11 -4.21
N GLN A 161 11.59 -3.78 -5.30
CA GLN A 161 12.99 -3.97 -5.64
C GLN A 161 13.68 -2.70 -6.15
N ASN A 162 12.94 -1.69 -6.61
CA ASN A 162 13.49 -0.51 -7.27
C ASN A 162 13.01 0.82 -6.69
N HIS A 163 12.28 0.81 -5.57
CA HIS A 163 11.65 2.02 -5.05
C HIS A 163 12.68 3.14 -4.82
N GLY A 164 12.32 4.38 -5.17
CA GLY A 164 13.22 5.52 -5.07
C GLY A 164 14.31 5.57 -6.15
N HIS A 165 14.34 4.64 -7.12
CA HIS A 165 15.18 4.74 -8.32
C HIS A 165 14.41 5.45 -9.44
N VAL A 166 14.91 6.58 -9.94
CA VAL A 166 14.16 7.43 -10.89
C VAL A 166 13.72 6.69 -12.16
N GLU A 167 14.58 5.83 -12.71
CA GLU A 167 14.33 5.11 -13.96
C GLU A 167 13.60 3.77 -13.77
N ASN A 168 13.89 3.07 -12.67
CA ASN A 168 13.47 1.67 -12.50
C ASN A 168 12.19 1.53 -11.66
N ASP A 169 11.82 2.51 -10.84
CA ASP A 169 10.59 2.50 -10.06
C ASP A 169 9.33 2.50 -10.97
N GLU A 170 8.37 1.62 -10.70
CA GLU A 170 7.19 1.39 -11.54
C GLU A 170 6.07 2.41 -11.38
N SER A 171 5.94 3.06 -10.22
CA SER A 171 4.76 3.86 -9.88
C SER A 171 5.14 5.20 -9.27
N TRP A 172 4.43 6.26 -9.65
CA TRP A 172 4.58 7.60 -9.07
C TRP A 172 6.01 8.18 -9.07
N HIS A 173 6.91 7.69 -9.94
CA HIS A 173 8.26 8.22 -10.03
C HIS A 173 8.30 9.57 -10.77
N PRO A 174 9.28 10.44 -10.46
CA PRO A 174 9.42 11.72 -11.14
C PRO A 174 9.76 11.51 -12.62
N LEU A 175 8.98 12.16 -13.48
CA LEU A 175 9.23 12.14 -14.92
C LEU A 175 10.36 13.09 -15.30
N SER A 176 11.15 12.69 -16.30
CA SER A 176 12.03 13.67 -16.95
C SER A 176 11.22 14.74 -17.66
N GLU A 177 11.75 15.97 -17.74
CA GLU A 177 11.09 17.08 -18.44
C GLU A 177 10.71 16.72 -19.88
N LYS A 178 11.58 15.98 -20.58
CA LYS A 178 11.34 15.50 -21.94
C LYS A 178 10.09 14.61 -22.02
N ILE A 179 9.96 13.65 -21.10
CA ILE A 179 8.80 12.74 -21.06
C ILE A 179 7.54 13.55 -20.73
N TYR A 180 7.59 14.38 -19.68
CA TYR A 180 6.46 15.21 -19.26
C TYR A 180 5.92 16.09 -20.40
N LYS A 181 6.79 16.80 -21.12
CA LYS A 181 6.40 17.65 -22.26
C LYS A 181 5.85 16.87 -23.46
N SER A 182 6.13 15.58 -23.54
CA SER A 182 5.67 14.71 -24.63
C SER A 182 4.32 14.03 -24.36
N LEU A 183 3.78 14.15 -23.14
CA LEU A 183 2.52 13.51 -22.78
C LEU A 183 1.35 14.14 -23.53
N ASP A 184 0.44 13.30 -24.01
CA ASP A 184 -0.84 13.76 -24.53
C ASP A 184 -1.70 14.37 -23.40
N LEU A 185 -2.74 15.10 -23.79
CA LEU A 185 -3.60 15.82 -22.85
C LEU A 185 -4.29 14.90 -21.85
N ALA A 186 -4.72 13.71 -22.26
CA ALA A 186 -5.44 12.80 -21.36
C ALA A 186 -4.50 12.24 -20.30
N THR A 187 -3.29 11.84 -20.69
CA THR A 187 -2.25 11.38 -19.74
C THR A 187 -1.83 12.49 -18.78
N HIS A 188 -1.72 13.74 -19.28
CA HIS A 188 -1.44 14.89 -18.42
C HIS A 188 -2.52 15.10 -17.35
N ILE A 189 -3.80 15.13 -17.77
CA ILE A 189 -4.92 15.34 -16.87
C ILE A 189 -5.00 14.20 -15.84
N LEU A 190 -4.94 12.95 -16.32
CA LEU A 190 -5.02 11.78 -15.47
C LEU A 190 -3.86 11.70 -14.47
N GLY A 191 -2.64 12.08 -14.86
CA GLY A 191 -1.46 11.98 -14.00
C GLY A 191 -1.24 13.16 -13.06
N PHE A 192 -1.69 14.37 -13.41
CA PHE A 192 -1.25 15.61 -12.74
C PHE A 192 -2.36 16.60 -12.37
N THR A 193 -3.63 16.37 -12.71
CA THR A 193 -4.73 17.30 -12.41
C THR A 193 -5.71 16.72 -11.41
N ILE A 194 -5.73 17.21 -10.17
CA ILE A 194 -6.68 16.76 -9.13
C ILE A 194 -8.13 16.95 -9.60
N PRO A 195 -9.03 15.95 -9.43
CA PRO A 195 -8.84 14.70 -8.67
C PRO A 195 -8.44 13.48 -9.51
N PHE A 196 -8.16 13.64 -10.81
CA PHE A 196 -8.00 12.53 -11.74
C PHE A 196 -6.87 11.54 -11.43
N PRO A 197 -5.73 11.93 -10.81
CA PRO A 197 -4.71 10.98 -10.37
C PRO A 197 -5.22 9.93 -9.39
N MET A 198 -6.30 10.22 -8.66
CA MET A 198 -6.93 9.26 -7.74
C MET A 198 -7.81 8.23 -8.45
N LEU A 199 -7.86 8.27 -9.79
CA LEU A 199 -8.60 7.35 -10.65
C LEU A 199 -7.65 6.62 -11.61
N ALA A 200 -6.33 6.76 -11.43
CA ALA A 200 -5.33 6.35 -12.40
C ALA A 200 -5.06 4.84 -12.39
N TYR A 201 -5.23 4.17 -11.25
CA TYR A 201 -4.83 2.76 -11.10
C TYR A 201 -5.40 1.80 -12.17
N PRO A 202 -6.70 1.83 -12.52
CA PRO A 202 -7.22 0.96 -13.58
C PRO A 202 -6.56 1.24 -14.94
N PHE A 203 -6.17 2.47 -15.23
CA PHE A 203 -5.47 2.80 -16.49
C PHE A 203 -3.99 2.38 -16.43
N TYR A 204 -3.35 2.54 -15.27
CA TYR A 204 -2.00 2.04 -15.01
C TYR A 204 -1.90 0.54 -15.25
N LEU A 205 -2.92 -0.23 -14.87
CA LEU A 205 -2.94 -1.67 -15.13
C LEU A 205 -2.88 -2.01 -16.64
N TRP A 206 -3.43 -1.15 -17.51
CA TRP A 206 -3.47 -1.37 -18.97
C TRP A 206 -2.23 -0.86 -19.67
N SER A 207 -1.71 0.30 -19.25
CA SER A 207 -0.71 1.07 -20.02
C SER A 207 0.57 1.42 -19.25
N ARG A 208 0.66 1.07 -17.96
CA ARG A 208 1.74 1.48 -17.02
C ARG A 208 1.90 3.00 -16.90
N SER A 209 2.88 3.39 -16.09
CA SER A 209 3.26 4.79 -15.88
C SER A 209 3.89 5.41 -17.14
N PRO A 210 3.77 6.73 -17.36
CA PRO A 210 4.36 7.38 -18.51
C PRO A 210 5.86 7.12 -18.65
N GLY A 211 6.32 6.84 -19.88
CA GLY A 211 7.71 6.44 -20.14
C GLY A 211 7.98 4.93 -20.00
N LYS A 212 7.00 4.13 -19.59
CA LYS A 212 7.07 2.67 -19.57
C LYS A 212 6.05 2.05 -20.52
N SER A 213 6.37 0.89 -21.09
CA SER A 213 5.53 0.15 -22.05
C SER A 213 5.02 -1.17 -21.48
N GLY A 214 3.85 -1.61 -21.95
CA GLY A 214 3.30 -2.92 -21.59
C GLY A 214 2.07 -2.84 -20.70
N SER A 215 1.58 -4.01 -20.30
CA SER A 215 0.27 -4.19 -19.66
C SER A 215 0.32 -5.30 -18.63
N HIS A 216 -0.40 -5.14 -17.53
CA HIS A 216 -0.50 -6.14 -16.47
C HIS A 216 -1.29 -7.39 -16.90
N PHE A 217 -1.98 -7.35 -18.04
CA PHE A 217 -2.78 -8.45 -18.58
C PHE A 217 -2.09 -9.22 -19.71
N HIS A 218 -1.07 -8.61 -20.32
CA HIS A 218 -0.44 -9.17 -21.51
C HIS A 218 0.76 -10.04 -21.11
N PRO A 219 0.78 -11.36 -21.41
CA PRO A 219 1.84 -12.25 -20.95
C PRO A 219 3.22 -11.90 -21.54
N ASP A 220 3.28 -11.27 -22.70
CA ASP A 220 4.53 -10.82 -23.32
C ASP A 220 4.87 -9.36 -23.00
N SER A 221 4.26 -8.78 -21.96
CA SER A 221 4.59 -7.43 -21.50
C SER A 221 6.02 -7.38 -20.94
N ASP A 222 6.72 -6.26 -21.14
CA ASP A 222 8.06 -5.96 -20.61
C ASP A 222 8.15 -5.97 -19.06
N LEU A 223 7.02 -6.19 -18.38
CA LEU A 223 6.92 -6.38 -16.92
C LEU A 223 7.36 -7.77 -16.47
N PHE A 224 7.31 -8.75 -17.37
CA PHE A 224 7.31 -10.16 -17.00
C PHE A 224 8.48 -10.89 -17.67
N VAL A 225 9.11 -11.80 -16.94
CA VAL A 225 10.07 -12.73 -17.55
C VAL A 225 9.32 -13.91 -18.21
N PRO A 226 9.91 -14.62 -19.19
CA PRO A 226 9.22 -15.68 -19.93
C PRO A 226 8.58 -16.79 -19.07
N ASN A 227 9.16 -17.07 -17.90
CA ASN A 227 8.65 -18.09 -16.97
C ASN A 227 7.38 -17.66 -16.23
N GLU A 228 7.03 -16.37 -16.23
CA GLU A 228 5.86 -15.82 -15.53
C GLU A 228 4.63 -15.72 -16.43
N ARG A 229 4.76 -16.01 -17.73
CA ARG A 229 3.66 -15.89 -18.71
C ARG A 229 2.40 -16.63 -18.30
N LYS A 230 2.54 -17.84 -17.72
CA LYS A 230 1.39 -18.67 -17.29
C LYS A 230 0.67 -18.06 -16.09
N ASP A 231 1.39 -17.42 -15.19
CA ASP A 231 0.84 -16.72 -14.04
C ASP A 231 -0.03 -15.54 -14.53
N VAL A 232 0.49 -14.74 -15.47
CA VAL A 232 -0.24 -13.61 -16.07
C VAL A 232 -1.50 -14.08 -16.78
N ILE A 233 -1.42 -15.13 -17.61
CA ILE A 233 -2.60 -15.71 -18.29
C ILE A 233 -3.66 -16.15 -17.27
N THR A 234 -3.25 -16.82 -16.20
CA THR A 234 -4.17 -17.28 -15.14
C THR A 234 -4.90 -16.11 -14.50
N SER A 235 -4.18 -15.07 -14.11
CA SER A 235 -4.79 -13.88 -13.52
C SER A 235 -5.68 -13.11 -14.49
N THR A 236 -5.31 -13.00 -15.76
CA THR A 236 -6.17 -12.39 -16.79
C THR A 236 -7.46 -13.18 -16.98
N ILE A 237 -7.43 -14.52 -16.91
CA ILE A 237 -8.63 -15.37 -16.94
C ILE A 237 -9.50 -15.14 -15.70
N CYS A 238 -8.93 -15.14 -14.49
CA CYS A 238 -9.67 -14.87 -13.25
C CYS A 238 -10.32 -13.49 -13.26
N TRP A 239 -9.59 -12.47 -13.70
CA TRP A 239 -10.09 -11.10 -13.85
C TRP A 239 -11.24 -11.04 -14.87
N THR A 240 -11.08 -11.68 -16.03
CA THR A 240 -12.10 -11.71 -17.08
C THR A 240 -13.36 -12.44 -16.62
N ALA A 241 -13.19 -13.52 -15.84
CA ALA A 241 -14.31 -14.23 -15.24
C ALA A 241 -15.08 -13.35 -14.24
N MET A 242 -14.39 -12.56 -13.41
CA MET A 242 -15.05 -11.60 -12.53
C MET A 242 -15.78 -10.51 -13.33
N ALA A 243 -15.13 -9.94 -14.36
CA ALA A 243 -15.75 -8.93 -15.20
C ALA A 243 -17.03 -9.46 -15.88
N ALA A 244 -16.98 -10.69 -16.41
CA ALA A 244 -18.14 -11.36 -16.98
C ALA A 244 -19.24 -11.63 -15.94
N LEU A 245 -18.88 -12.01 -14.72
CA LEU A 245 -19.81 -12.18 -13.61
C LEU A 245 -20.52 -10.85 -13.28
N LEU A 246 -19.78 -9.74 -13.19
CA LEU A 246 -20.34 -8.42 -12.92
C LEU A 246 -21.28 -7.96 -14.04
N VAL A 247 -20.91 -8.18 -15.30
CA VAL A 247 -21.79 -7.90 -16.46
C VAL A 247 -23.07 -8.74 -16.36
N GLY A 248 -22.96 -10.04 -16.08
CA GLY A 248 -24.10 -10.93 -15.88
C GLY A 248 -25.01 -10.47 -14.74
N LEU A 249 -24.44 -10.10 -13.60
CA LEU A 249 -25.18 -9.53 -12.47
C LEU A 249 -25.90 -8.23 -12.87
N GLY A 250 -25.26 -7.38 -13.68
CA GLY A 250 -25.87 -6.16 -14.23
C GLY A 250 -27.14 -6.43 -15.04
N PHE A 251 -27.20 -7.53 -15.80
CA PHE A 251 -28.41 -7.94 -16.50
C PHE A 251 -29.50 -8.51 -15.57
N VAL A 252 -29.11 -9.15 -14.46
CA VAL A 252 -30.06 -9.77 -13.51
C VAL A 252 -30.67 -8.73 -12.55
N MET A 253 -29.84 -7.88 -11.94
CA MET A 253 -30.27 -6.92 -10.91
C MET A 253 -30.51 -5.50 -11.45
N GLY A 254 -30.16 -5.28 -12.71
CA GLY A 254 -30.19 -3.96 -13.36
C GLY A 254 -28.89 -3.17 -13.17
N PRO A 255 -28.48 -2.39 -14.19
CA PRO A 255 -27.19 -1.71 -14.20
C PRO A 255 -27.07 -0.65 -13.10
N ILE A 256 -28.17 0.00 -12.71
CA ILE A 256 -28.16 1.01 -11.63
C ILE A 256 -27.90 0.37 -10.27
N GLN A 257 -28.44 -0.82 -10.02
CA GLN A 257 -28.21 -1.49 -8.75
C GLN A 257 -26.76 -2.03 -8.66
N LEU A 258 -26.22 -2.55 -9.77
CA LEU A 258 -24.79 -2.91 -9.86
C LEU A 258 -23.88 -1.69 -9.66
N LEU A 259 -24.23 -0.56 -10.27
CA LEU A 259 -23.50 0.71 -10.12
C LEU A 259 -23.40 1.08 -8.64
N LYS A 260 -24.53 1.05 -7.93
CA LYS A 260 -24.60 1.42 -6.50
C LYS A 260 -23.90 0.42 -5.59
N LEU A 261 -24.06 -0.89 -5.84
CA LEU A 261 -23.52 -1.91 -4.95
C LEU A 261 -22.04 -2.20 -5.16
N TYR A 262 -21.53 -2.05 -6.39
CA TYR A 262 -20.17 -2.49 -6.72
C TYR A 262 -19.32 -1.38 -7.34
N VAL A 263 -19.81 -0.72 -8.40
CA VAL A 263 -18.97 0.19 -9.20
C VAL A 263 -18.57 1.44 -8.42
N ILE A 264 -19.49 2.06 -7.67
CA ILE A 264 -19.16 3.23 -6.83
C ILE A 264 -18.17 2.85 -5.72
N PRO A 265 -18.40 1.79 -4.90
CA PRO A 265 -17.39 1.32 -3.94
C PRO A 265 -16.04 0.97 -4.57
N TYR A 266 -16.03 0.34 -5.76
CA TYR A 266 -14.80 0.03 -6.48
C TYR A 266 -13.97 1.29 -6.77
N TRP A 267 -14.60 2.37 -7.25
CA TRP A 267 -13.87 3.62 -7.49
C TRP A 267 -13.38 4.28 -6.20
N ILE A 268 -14.08 4.14 -5.08
CA ILE A 268 -13.57 4.59 -3.77
C ILE A 268 -12.35 3.76 -3.34
N PHE A 269 -12.35 2.45 -3.60
CA PHE A 269 -11.16 1.62 -3.42
C PHE A 269 -9.99 2.09 -4.28
N VAL A 270 -10.23 2.39 -5.56
CA VAL A 270 -9.20 2.93 -6.47
C VAL A 270 -8.61 4.22 -5.90
N MET A 271 -9.46 5.14 -5.42
CA MET A 271 -9.00 6.37 -4.77
C MET A 271 -8.16 6.10 -3.52
N TRP A 272 -8.53 5.11 -2.69
CA TRP A 272 -7.72 4.71 -1.54
C TRP A 272 -6.35 4.20 -1.96
N LEU A 273 -6.29 3.33 -2.98
CA LEU A 273 -5.05 2.77 -3.48
C LEU A 273 -4.11 3.87 -3.99
N ASP A 274 -4.61 4.75 -4.86
CA ASP A 274 -3.81 5.82 -5.44
C ASP A 274 -3.36 6.83 -4.37
N LEU A 275 -4.26 7.20 -3.44
CA LEU A 275 -3.95 8.12 -2.34
C LEU A 275 -2.89 7.56 -1.40
N VAL A 276 -3.07 6.34 -0.88
CA VAL A 276 -2.16 5.74 0.09
C VAL A 276 -0.79 5.50 -0.53
N THR A 277 -0.75 5.01 -1.77
CA THR A 277 0.50 4.82 -2.50
C THR A 277 1.23 6.14 -2.68
N TYR A 278 0.53 7.20 -3.09
CA TYR A 278 1.14 8.53 -3.23
C TYR A 278 1.67 9.06 -1.89
N LEU A 279 0.87 9.04 -0.82
CA LEU A 279 1.23 9.58 0.49
C LEU A 279 2.40 8.86 1.16
N HIS A 280 2.57 7.58 0.90
CA HIS A 280 3.72 6.82 1.41
C HIS A 280 4.98 6.98 0.56
N GLN A 281 4.86 7.37 -0.71
CA GLN A 281 6.01 7.53 -1.62
C GLN A 281 6.45 8.99 -1.77
N HIS A 282 5.60 9.95 -1.35
CA HIS A 282 5.83 11.38 -1.51
C HIS A 282 5.61 12.12 -0.19
N GLY A 283 6.67 12.76 0.28
CA GLY A 283 6.62 13.76 1.34
C GLY A 283 6.42 15.15 0.74
N HIS A 284 5.51 15.92 1.35
CA HIS A 284 5.39 17.35 1.04
C HIS A 284 6.35 18.17 1.90
N GLU A 285 6.36 17.92 3.21
CA GLU A 285 7.24 18.57 4.17
C GLU A 285 8.61 17.87 4.23
N ASP A 286 8.60 16.54 4.22
CA ASP A 286 9.81 15.72 4.16
C ASP A 286 10.31 15.59 2.72
N LYS A 287 11.46 16.20 2.41
CA LYS A 287 12.09 16.06 1.10
C LYS A 287 12.73 14.69 0.96
N LEU A 288 12.07 13.79 0.24
CA LEU A 288 12.57 12.45 -0.04
C LEU A 288 13.45 12.44 -1.30
N PRO A 289 14.70 11.99 -1.22
CA PRO A 289 15.57 11.90 -2.39
C PRO A 289 15.11 10.82 -3.36
N TRP A 290 15.27 11.08 -4.65
CA TRP A 290 15.20 10.07 -5.70
C TRP A 290 16.60 9.84 -6.27
N TYR A 291 17.03 8.58 -6.31
CA TYR A 291 18.39 8.20 -6.66
C TYR A 291 18.51 7.72 -8.11
N ARG A 292 19.72 7.81 -8.67
CA ARG A 292 20.07 7.32 -10.01
C ARG A 292 21.33 6.47 -9.98
N GLY A 293 21.37 5.43 -10.82
CA GLY A 293 22.58 4.66 -11.07
C GLY A 293 23.17 4.06 -9.79
N GLN A 294 24.48 4.27 -9.57
CA GLN A 294 25.20 3.68 -8.43
C GLN A 294 24.87 4.32 -7.08
N GLU A 295 24.20 5.47 -7.06
CA GLU A 295 23.75 6.09 -5.81
C GLU A 295 22.56 5.34 -5.20
N TRP A 296 21.79 4.66 -6.03
CA TRP A 296 20.65 3.89 -5.56
C TRP A 296 21.11 2.56 -4.92
N SER A 297 20.48 2.20 -3.80
CA SER A 297 20.55 0.85 -3.24
C SER A 297 19.18 0.49 -2.64
N TYR A 298 18.90 -0.80 -2.51
CA TYR A 298 17.63 -1.29 -1.94
C TYR A 298 17.31 -0.68 -0.57
N LEU A 299 18.31 -0.56 0.31
CA LEU A 299 18.14 0.06 1.62
C LEU A 299 17.80 1.55 1.51
N ARG A 300 18.58 2.31 0.72
CA ARG A 300 18.34 3.76 0.53
C ARG A 300 16.95 4.00 -0.06
N GLY A 301 16.55 3.23 -1.07
CA GLY A 301 15.24 3.31 -1.68
C GLY A 301 14.09 2.97 -0.72
N GLY A 302 14.22 1.90 0.07
CA GLY A 302 13.18 1.56 1.05
C GLY A 302 13.00 2.62 2.14
N LEU A 303 14.08 3.29 2.56
CA LEU A 303 14.06 4.38 3.53
C LEU A 303 13.45 5.68 3.00
N THR A 304 13.20 5.81 1.70
CA THR A 304 12.49 6.97 1.12
C THR A 304 10.99 6.76 1.03
N THR A 305 10.45 5.74 1.70
CA THR A 305 9.00 5.67 1.96
C THR A 305 8.67 6.36 3.29
N LEU A 306 7.39 6.66 3.49
CA LEU A 306 6.89 7.31 4.69
C LEU A 306 5.83 6.47 5.37
N ASP A 307 5.91 6.40 6.70
CA ASP A 307 4.83 5.87 7.51
C ASP A 307 3.74 6.94 7.68
N ARG A 308 2.45 6.56 7.54
CA ARG A 308 1.32 7.51 7.63
C ARG A 308 0.21 7.00 8.55
N ASP A 309 -0.15 7.77 9.56
CA ASP A 309 -1.25 7.40 10.46
C ASP A 309 -2.62 7.81 9.89
N TYR A 310 -3.48 6.83 9.61
CA TYR A 310 -4.86 7.04 9.14
C TYR A 310 -5.90 6.89 10.28
N GLY A 311 -5.47 6.93 11.54
CA GLY A 311 -6.30 6.84 12.73
C GLY A 311 -7.01 5.49 12.85
N TRP A 312 -8.32 5.51 13.07
CA TRP A 312 -9.12 4.29 13.25
C TRP A 312 -9.15 3.39 12.02
N ILE A 313 -8.83 3.93 10.83
CA ILE A 313 -8.80 3.17 9.57
C ILE A 313 -7.64 2.18 9.55
N ASN A 314 -6.56 2.40 10.33
CA ASN A 314 -5.37 1.53 10.39
C ASN A 314 -5.67 0.03 10.51
N ASN A 315 -6.63 -0.33 11.36
CA ASN A 315 -7.02 -1.73 11.54
C ASN A 315 -7.79 -2.33 10.35
N ILE A 316 -8.40 -1.48 9.51
CA ILE A 316 -9.16 -1.87 8.32
C ILE A 316 -8.23 -2.09 7.13
N HIS A 317 -7.19 -1.26 6.99
CA HIS A 317 -6.15 -1.46 5.99
C HIS A 317 -4.97 -2.29 6.49
N HIS A 318 -5.17 -3.05 7.57
CA HIS A 318 -4.21 -4.03 8.08
C HIS A 318 -2.83 -3.43 8.35
N ASP A 319 -2.78 -2.24 8.95
CA ASP A 319 -1.55 -1.56 9.34
C ASP A 319 -0.51 -1.35 8.22
N ILE A 320 -0.92 -1.31 6.93
CA ILE A 320 0.01 -0.99 5.82
C ILE A 320 0.58 0.43 5.90
N ARG A 321 0.12 1.23 6.87
CA ARG A 321 0.73 2.51 7.29
C ARG A 321 2.20 2.44 7.60
N THR A 322 2.72 1.29 8.03
CA THR A 322 4.13 1.11 8.39
C THR A 322 4.95 0.78 7.14
N HIS A 323 4.93 1.69 6.18
CA HIS A 323 5.39 1.46 4.82
C HIS A 323 6.91 1.28 4.73
N VAL A 324 7.71 1.89 5.61
CA VAL A 324 9.18 1.78 5.59
C VAL A 324 9.63 0.35 5.85
N ILE A 325 9.25 -0.21 6.99
CA ILE A 325 9.58 -1.60 7.34
C ILE A 325 8.92 -2.57 6.38
N HIS A 326 7.70 -2.26 5.93
CA HIS A 326 7.05 -3.04 4.90
C HIS A 326 7.88 -3.07 3.60
N HIS A 327 8.42 -1.94 3.13
CA HIS A 327 9.23 -1.89 1.93
C HIS A 327 10.55 -2.64 2.04
N LEU A 328 11.20 -2.55 3.20
CA LEU A 328 12.46 -3.23 3.49
C LEU A 328 12.28 -4.74 3.72
N PHE A 329 11.14 -5.16 4.27
CA PHE A 329 10.86 -6.54 4.67
C PHE A 329 9.40 -6.93 4.40
N PRO A 330 8.97 -6.99 3.12
CA PRO A 330 7.57 -7.20 2.78
C PRO A 330 7.03 -8.58 3.18
N GLN A 331 7.91 -9.52 3.56
CA GLN A 331 7.53 -10.87 4.00
C GLN A 331 7.02 -10.92 5.45
N ILE A 332 7.08 -9.81 6.20
CA ILE A 332 6.50 -9.71 7.55
C ILE A 332 4.98 -9.61 7.40
N PRO A 333 4.20 -10.51 8.03
CA PRO A 333 2.73 -10.44 7.99
C PRO A 333 2.22 -9.11 8.57
N HIS A 334 1.13 -8.60 8.00
CA HIS A 334 0.53 -7.32 8.41
C HIS A 334 0.32 -7.22 9.93
N TYR A 335 -0.15 -8.31 10.56
CA TYR A 335 -0.44 -8.37 11.99
C TYR A 335 0.81 -8.37 12.91
N HIS A 336 2.01 -8.25 12.35
CA HIS A 336 3.28 -8.08 13.06
C HIS A 336 4.02 -6.79 12.70
N LEU A 337 3.52 -6.00 11.75
CA LEU A 337 4.23 -4.82 11.25
C LEU A 337 4.45 -3.76 12.32
N ILE A 338 3.43 -3.45 13.14
CA ILE A 338 3.54 -2.45 14.23
C ILE A 338 4.64 -2.82 15.23
N GLU A 339 4.74 -4.10 15.58
CA GLU A 339 5.77 -4.59 16.49
C GLU A 339 7.16 -4.52 15.84
N ALA A 340 7.26 -4.88 14.56
CA ALA A 340 8.51 -4.77 13.81
C ALA A 340 8.99 -3.31 13.76
N VAL A 341 8.12 -2.34 13.47
CA VAL A 341 8.48 -0.90 13.46
C VAL A 341 8.92 -0.42 14.82
N SER A 342 8.18 -0.79 15.88
CA SER A 342 8.51 -0.40 17.25
C SER A 342 9.89 -0.88 17.68
N SER A 343 10.33 -2.04 17.18
CA SER A 343 11.67 -2.59 17.45
C SER A 343 12.80 -1.92 16.66
N THR A 344 12.48 -1.13 15.63
CA THR A 344 13.46 -0.52 14.70
C THR A 344 13.52 1.00 14.79
N LEU A 345 12.90 1.63 15.78
CA LEU A 345 12.81 3.10 15.92
C LEU A 345 14.19 3.82 15.94
N LEU A 346 15.27 3.11 16.29
CA LEU A 346 16.64 3.63 16.25
C LEU A 346 17.19 3.79 14.82
N TYR A 347 16.50 3.28 13.82
CA TYR A 347 16.91 3.27 12.41
C TYR A 347 15.97 4.11 11.52
N SER A 348 14.95 4.75 12.09
CA SER A 348 13.90 5.49 11.37
C SER A 348 13.92 6.99 11.63
N SER A 349 15.04 7.53 12.14
CA SER A 349 15.23 8.95 12.46
C SER A 349 15.99 9.70 11.39
#